data_AF-A0A183G164-F1
#
_entry.id   AF-A0A183G164-F1
#
_cell.length_a   1.000
_cell.length_b   1.000
_cell.length_c   1.000
_cell.angle_alpha   90.00
_cell.angle_beta   90.00
_cell.angle_gamma   90.00
#
_symmetry.space_group_name_H-M   'P 1'
#
loop_
_entity.id
_entity.type
_entity.pdbx_description
1 polymer ?
#
loop_
_entity_poly.entity_id
_entity_poly.type
_entity_poly.pdbx_seq_one_letter_code
_entity_poly.pdbx_strand_id
1 'polypeptide(L)'
;MLTPEQPKTATTAMVDLAMRHAKPKPVIKEIESRLSVMETNMLRWTAGVTRLDRVRNDTIRQKFGVAPIAEKLREARLRCYCHVLRTNNDTVCEICLDL
;
A
#
# COMPACT_ATOMS: atom_id res chain seq x y z
N MET A 1 25.04 9.45 28.65
CA MET A 1 24.25 8.30 28.17
C MET A 1 23.42 8.76 26.98
N LEU A 2 23.91 8.59 25.75
CA LEU A 2 23.12 8.84 24.53
C LEU A 2 22.45 7.53 24.13
N THR A 3 21.14 7.53 23.95
CA THR A 3 20.40 6.44 23.30
C THR A 3 20.57 6.55 21.78
N PRO A 4 21.08 5.52 21.08
CA PRO A 4 21.07 5.49 19.62
C PRO A 4 19.80 4.77 19.14
N GLU A 5 18.72 5.52 19.03
CA GLU A 5 17.59 5.19 18.16
C GLU A 5 17.62 6.36 17.15
N GLN A 6 18.02 6.21 15.88
CA GLN A 6 17.15 5.72 14.82
C GLN A 6 17.92 5.62 13.47
N PRO A 7 18.37 4.43 13.03
CA PRO A 7 18.65 4.19 11.60
C PRO A 7 17.39 3.76 10.82
N LYS A 8 16.26 3.47 11.51
CA LYS A 8 15.04 2.92 10.90
C LYS A 8 14.05 4.00 10.45
N THR A 9 13.98 5.15 11.14
CA THR A 9 13.00 6.21 10.84
C THR A 9 13.31 6.96 9.54
N ALA A 10 14.59 7.17 9.23
CA ALA A 10 15.01 7.91 8.03
C ALA A 10 14.66 7.17 6.73
N THR A 11 14.88 5.85 6.68
CA THR A 11 14.57 5.03 5.49
C THR A 11 13.07 4.93 5.24
N THR A 12 12.25 4.78 6.29
CA THR A 12 10.78 4.78 6.16
C THR A 12 10.26 6.13 5.66
N ALA A 13 10.78 7.24 6.21
CA ALA A 13 10.39 8.59 5.78
C ALA A 13 10.78 8.88 4.32
N MET A 14 11.93 8.36 3.85
CA MET A 14 12.40 8.50 2.47
C MET A 14 11.50 7.77 1.47
N VAL A 15 11.08 6.53 1.79
CA VAL A 15 10.15 5.75 0.95
C VAL A 15 8.76 6.39 0.91
N ASP A 16 8.25 6.88 2.04
CA ASP A 16 6.96 7.59 2.11
C ASP A 16 6.99 8.92 1.35
N LEU A 17 8.12 9.65 1.37
CA LEU A 17 8.31 10.86 0.59
C LEU A 17 8.38 10.56 -0.91
N ALA A 18 9.16 9.55 -1.32
CA ALA A 18 9.25 9.13 -2.72
C ALA A 18 7.87 8.72 -3.29
N MET A 19 7.04 8.06 -2.48
CA MET A 19 5.69 7.63 -2.86
C MET A 19 4.69 8.77 -3.01
N ARG A 20 4.78 9.84 -2.20
CA ARG A 20 3.91 11.03 -2.37
C ARG A 20 4.07 11.69 -3.75
N HIS A 21 5.24 11.53 -4.37
CA HIS A 21 5.54 12.08 -5.70
C HIS A 21 5.43 11.02 -6.83
N ALA A 22 5.47 9.73 -6.51
CA ALA A 22 5.34 8.64 -7.49
C ALA A 22 3.87 8.32 -7.82
N LYS A 23 3.36 8.92 -8.91
CA LYS A 23 2.03 8.56 -9.43
C LYS A 23 2.03 7.13 -10.00
N PRO A 24 1.04 6.29 -9.64
CA PRO A 24 0.93 4.96 -10.25
C PRO A 24 0.61 5.09 -11.74
N LYS A 25 1.21 4.20 -12.54
CA LYS A 25 0.99 4.13 -13.99
C LYS A 25 -0.50 3.93 -14.31
N PRO A 26 -1.00 4.41 -15.47
CA PRO A 26 -2.43 4.32 -15.83
C PRO A 26 -3.01 2.90 -15.70
N VAL A 27 -2.28 1.89 -16.19
CA VAL A 27 -2.71 0.48 -16.13
C VAL A 27 -2.92 -0.03 -14.70
N ILE A 28 -2.07 0.39 -13.76
CA ILE A 28 -2.18 -0.04 -12.35
C ILE A 28 -3.37 0.63 -11.68
N LYS A 29 -3.62 1.91 -11.98
CA LYS A 29 -4.82 2.61 -11.48
C LYS A 29 -6.12 1.99 -11.97
N GLU A 30 -6.16 1.54 -13.22
CA GLU A 30 -7.33 0.86 -13.77
C GLU A 30 -7.59 -0.46 -13.02
N ILE A 31 -6.55 -1.25 -12.79
CA ILE A 31 -6.64 -2.50 -12.02
C ILE A 31 -7.10 -2.21 -10.58
N GLU A 32 -6.52 -1.22 -9.90
CA GLU A 32 -6.95 -0.79 -8.56
C GLU A 32 -8.44 -0.42 -8.51
N SER A 33 -8.92 0.33 -9.50
CA SER A 33 -10.33 0.73 -9.59
C SER A 33 -11.24 -0.48 -9.78
N ARG A 34 -10.89 -1.40 -10.69
CA ARG A 34 -11.66 -2.63 -10.93
C ARG A 34 -11.72 -3.51 -9.69
N LEU A 35 -10.61 -3.64 -8.96
CA LEU A 35 -10.55 -4.37 -7.70
C LEU A 35 -11.41 -3.72 -6.61
N SER A 36 -11.43 -2.39 -6.52
CA SER A 36 -12.26 -1.65 -5.55
C SER A 36 -13.76 -1.82 -5.82
N VAL A 37 -14.16 -1.85 -7.09
CA VAL A 37 -15.54 -2.14 -7.50
C VAL A 37 -15.90 -3.58 -7.14
N MET A 38 -15.03 -4.54 -7.44
CA MET A 38 -15.27 -5.95 -7.14
C MET A 38 -15.38 -6.21 -5.63
N GLU A 39 -14.48 -5.63 -4.82
CA GLU A 39 -14.55 -5.66 -3.36
C GLU A 39 -15.92 -5.14 -2.87
N THR A 40 -16.33 -3.96 -3.32
CA THR A 40 -17.59 -3.34 -2.90
C THR A 40 -18.80 -4.20 -3.30
N ASN A 41 -18.79 -4.79 -4.49
CA ASN A 41 -19.87 -5.66 -4.95
C ASN A 41 -19.97 -6.93 -4.10
N MET A 42 -18.84 -7.55 -3.76
CA MET A 42 -18.81 -8.73 -2.90
C MET A 42 -19.33 -8.40 -1.49
N LEU A 43 -18.85 -7.31 -0.88
CA LEU A 43 -19.31 -6.90 0.45
C LEU A 43 -20.80 -6.55 0.47
N ARG A 44 -21.31 -5.89 -0.57
CA ARG A 44 -22.75 -5.60 -0.72
C ARG A 44 -23.58 -6.86 -0.86
N TRP A 45 -23.14 -7.80 -1.68
CA TRP A 45 -23.81 -9.07 -1.88
C TRP A 45 -23.89 -9.87 -0.57
N THR A 46 -22.77 -9.99 0.16
CA THR A 46 -22.72 -10.66 1.46
C THR A 46 -23.59 -9.97 2.52
N ALA A 47 -23.68 -8.63 2.49
CA ALA A 47 -24.53 -7.88 3.42
C ALA A 47 -26.02 -7.84 3.02
N GLY A 48 -26.40 -8.38 1.85
CA GLY A 48 -27.74 -8.24 1.29
C GLY A 48 -28.11 -6.80 0.93
N VAL A 49 -27.12 -5.92 0.73
CA VAL A 49 -27.33 -4.49 0.46
C VAL A 49 -27.44 -4.27 -1.04
N THR A 50 -28.55 -3.69 -1.44
CA THR A 50 -28.87 -3.35 -2.83
C THR A 50 -28.48 -1.91 -3.16
N ARG A 51 -28.69 -1.49 -4.41
CA ARG A 51 -28.51 -0.08 -4.81
C ARG A 51 -29.57 0.84 -4.21
N LEU A 52 -30.76 0.32 -3.86
CA LEU A 52 -31.87 1.11 -3.30
C LEU A 52 -31.58 1.59 -1.88
N ASP A 53 -30.82 0.81 -1.12
CA ASP A 53 -30.49 1.13 0.27
C ASP A 53 -29.58 2.36 0.40
N ARG A 54 -28.94 2.79 -0.71
CA ARG A 54 -28.05 3.97 -0.78
C ARG A 54 -26.99 4.03 0.32
N VAL A 55 -26.64 2.89 0.91
CA VAL A 55 -25.62 2.78 1.95
C VAL A 55 -24.26 3.13 1.37
N ARG A 56 -23.49 3.94 2.09
CA ARG A 56 -22.12 4.31 1.72
C ARG A 56 -21.20 3.10 1.78
N ASN A 57 -20.30 2.97 0.80
CA ASN A 57 -19.36 1.85 0.74
C ASN A 57 -18.45 1.78 1.99
N ASP A 58 -18.10 2.92 2.58
CA ASP A 58 -17.27 2.96 3.78
C ASP A 58 -17.99 2.39 5.01
N THR A 59 -19.31 2.62 5.13
CA THR A 59 -20.13 2.00 6.17
C THR A 59 -20.19 0.49 6.02
N ILE A 60 -20.27 -0.01 4.78
CA ILE A 60 -20.24 -1.46 4.49
C ILE A 60 -18.88 -2.04 4.90
N ARG A 61 -17.78 -1.41 4.50
CA ARG A 61 -16.42 -1.83 4.88
C ARG A 61 -16.21 -1.84 6.39
N GLN A 62 -16.67 -0.79 7.09
CA GLN A 62 -16.60 -0.70 8.54
C GLN A 62 -17.36 -1.84 9.22
N LYS A 63 -18.56 -2.19 8.71
CA LYS A 63 -19.36 -3.31 9.24
C LYS A 63 -18.62 -4.66 9.14
N PHE A 64 -17.83 -4.86 8.09
CA PHE A 64 -17.03 -6.07 7.91
C PHE A 64 -15.61 -5.97 8.52
N GLY A 65 -15.20 -4.81 9.01
CA GLY A 65 -13.83 -4.59 9.49
C GLY A 65 -12.77 -4.70 8.38
N VAL A 66 -13.15 -4.50 7.12
CA VAL A 66 -12.26 -4.66 5.96
C VAL A 66 -11.62 -3.33 5.60
N ALA A 67 -10.28 -3.30 5.54
CA ALA A 67 -9.55 -2.15 5.02
C ALA A 67 -9.72 -2.05 3.49
N PRO A 68 -9.83 -0.84 2.91
CA PRO A 68 -10.01 -0.67 1.48
C PRO A 68 -8.90 -1.36 0.67
N ILE A 69 -9.25 -2.01 -0.45
CA ILE A 69 -8.26 -2.72 -1.26
C ILE A 69 -7.16 -1.81 -1.81
N ALA A 70 -7.47 -0.53 -2.05
CA ALA A 70 -6.49 0.47 -2.44
C ALA A 70 -5.37 0.65 -1.40
N GLU A 71 -5.70 0.58 -0.11
CA GLU A 71 -4.72 0.64 0.98
C GLU A 71 -3.83 -0.61 0.98
N LYS A 72 -4.40 -1.79 0.74
CA LYS A 72 -3.65 -3.05 0.65
C LYS A 72 -2.72 -3.09 -0.57
N LEU A 73 -3.16 -2.56 -1.70
CA LEU A 73 -2.34 -2.41 -2.90
C LEU A 73 -1.21 -1.39 -2.68
N ARG A 74 -1.48 -0.30 -1.95
CA ARG A 74 -0.46 0.66 -1.53
C ARG A 74 0.59 0.01 -0.62
N GLU A 75 0.15 -0.76 0.37
CA GLU A 75 1.02 -1.51 1.28
C GLU A 75 1.89 -2.54 0.53
N ALA A 76 1.31 -3.25 -0.44
CA ALA A 76 2.04 -4.18 -1.31
C ALA A 76 3.09 -3.46 -2.16
N ARG A 77 2.75 -2.32 -2.77
CA ARG A 77 3.72 -1.50 -3.50
C ARG A 77 4.85 -1.01 -2.61
N LEU A 78 4.54 -0.57 -1.39
CA LEU A 78 5.56 -0.15 -0.43
C LEU A 78 6.52 -1.31 -0.11
N ARG A 79 5.99 -2.51 0.12
CA ARG A 79 6.82 -3.70 0.28
C ARG A 79 7.71 -3.96 -0.93
N CYS A 80 7.18 -3.82 -2.16
CA CYS A 80 7.99 -3.95 -3.38
C CYS A 80 9.11 -2.91 -3.47
N TYR A 81 8.82 -1.63 -3.18
CA TYR A 81 9.85 -0.59 -3.21
C TYR A 81 10.90 -0.77 -2.12
N CYS A 82 10.49 -1.09 -0.90
CA CYS A 82 11.40 -1.41 0.19
C CYS A 82 12.28 -2.63 -0.15
N HIS A 83 11.73 -3.64 -0.84
CA HIS A 83 12.51 -4.78 -1.32
C HIS A 83 13.56 -4.35 -2.35
N VAL A 84 13.17 -3.61 -3.39
CA VAL A 84 14.10 -3.09 -4.41
C VAL A 84 15.20 -2.23 -3.79
N LEU A 85 14.86 -1.37 -2.83
CA LEU A 85 15.83 -0.51 -2.16
C LEU A 85 16.81 -1.30 -1.29
N ARG A 86 16.36 -2.38 -0.63
CA ARG A 86 17.23 -3.28 0.15
C ARG A 86 18.18 -4.06 -0.75
N THR A 87 17.70 -4.68 -1.82
CA THR A 87 18.53 -5.43 -2.76
C THR A 87 19.62 -4.57 -3.40
N ASN A 88 19.32 -3.30 -3.71
CA ASN A 88 20.30 -2.35 -4.21
C ASN A 88 21.33 -1.93 -3.16
N ASN A 89 20.93 -1.77 -1.89
CA ASN A 89 21.88 -1.49 -0.83
C ASN A 89 22.79 -2.70 -0.54
N ASP A 90 22.28 -3.93 -0.61
CA ASP A 90 23.08 -5.14 -0.37
C ASP A 90 24.14 -5.33 -1.47
N THR A 91 23.78 -5.06 -2.74
CA THR A 91 24.73 -5.09 -3.87
C THR A 91 25.73 -3.94 -3.85
N VAL A 92 25.32 -2.74 -3.44
CA VAL A 92 26.24 -1.61 -3.22
C VAL A 92 27.18 -1.88 -2.02
N CYS A 93 26.68 -2.53 -0.96
CA CYS A 93 27.47 -2.95 0.18
C CYS A 93 28.52 -3.99 -0.21
N GLU A 94 28.20 -4.98 -1.06
CA GLU A 94 29.22 -5.92 -1.56
C GLU A 94 30.29 -5.22 -2.40
N ILE A 95 29.90 -4.36 -3.34
CA ILE A 95 30.86 -3.61 -4.17
C ILE A 95 31.78 -2.69 -3.33
N CYS A 96 31.28 -2.16 -2.21
CA CYS A 96 32.08 -1.34 -1.29
C CYS A 96 32.94 -2.16 -0.32
N LEU A 97 32.62 -3.44 -0.09
CA LEU A 97 33.40 -4.34 0.77
C LEU A 97 34.52 -5.05 0.00
N ASP A 98 34.39 -5.15 -1.33
CA ASP A 98 35.39 -5.71 -2.24
C ASP A 98 36.41 -4.67 -2.78
N LEU A 99 36.51 -3.49 -2.15
CA LEU A 99 37.35 -2.35 -2.57
C LEU A 99 38.37 -1.93 -1.51
#